data_AF-A0A7X9S2B7-F1
#
_entry.id   AF-A0A7X9S2B7-F1
#
_cell.length_a   1.000
_cell.length_b   1.000
_cell.length_c   1.000
_cell.angle_alpha   90.00
_cell.angle_beta   90.00
_cell.angle_gamma   90.00
#
_symmetry.space_group_name_H-M   'P 1'
#
loop_
_entity.id
_entity.type
_entity.pdbx_description
1 polymer ?
#
loop_
_entity_poly.entity_id
_entity_poly.type
_entity_poly.pdbx_seq_one_letter_code
_entity_poly.pdbx_strand_id
1 'polypeptide(L)' 'MADRNLRDLLAPWVPNAPERILREMTLDSRVAASGDLFIAVQGHQADGRRYIPQAIAQGVAAIIAEAQGEA' A
#
# COMPACT_ATOMS: atom_id res chain seq x y z
N MET A 1 13.27 -17.36 1.29
CA MET A 1 13.03 -15.90 1.30
C MET A 1 11.64 -15.73 0.74
N ALA A 2 10.67 -15.24 1.51
CA ALA A 2 9.31 -15.10 0.99
C ALA A 2 9.33 -14.04 -0.10
N ASP A 3 9.05 -14.43 -1.34
CA ASP A 3 8.83 -13.48 -2.43
C ASP A 3 7.62 -12.63 -2.07
N ARG A 4 7.87 -11.42 -1.57
CA ARG A 4 6.81 -10.47 -1.20
C ARG A 4 6.22 -9.89 -2.47
N ASN A 5 5.35 -10.63 -3.14
CA ASN A 5 4.62 -10.16 -4.31
C ASN A 5 3.24 -9.63 -3.91
N LEU A 6 2.86 -8.49 -4.47
CA LEU A 6 1.53 -7.91 -4.29
C LEU A 6 0.42 -8.88 -4.71
N ARG A 7 0.62 -9.64 -5.80
CA ARG A 7 -0.37 -10.61 -6.27
C ARG A 7 -0.62 -11.68 -5.23
N ASP A 8 0.43 -12.28 -4.70
CA ASP A 8 0.31 -13.37 -3.73
C ASP A 8 -0.29 -12.86 -2.41
N LEU A 9 0.08 -11.64 -2.01
CA LEU A 9 -0.50 -10.97 -0.84
C LEU A 9 -2.01 -10.76 -0.97
N LEU A 10 -2.47 -10.35 -2.15
CA LEU A 10 -3.87 -10.02 -2.39
C LEU A 10 -4.68 -11.18 -2.99
N ALA A 11 -4.05 -12.31 -3.33
CA ALA A 11 -4.69 -13.44 -4.01
C ALA A 11 -6.01 -13.93 -3.36
N PRO A 12 -6.16 -13.96 -2.02
CA PRO A 12 -7.42 -14.39 -1.40
C PRO A 12 -8.60 -13.43 -1.61
N TRP A 13 -8.35 -12.16 -1.92
CA TRP A 13 -9.38 -11.11 -1.96
C TRP A 13 -9.47 -10.39 -3.32
N VAL A 14 -8.36 -10.24 -4.03
CA VAL A 14 -8.25 -9.51 -5.30
C VAL A 14 -7.56 -10.40 -6.34
N PRO A 15 -8.33 -11.22 -7.10
CA PRO A 15 -7.77 -12.22 -8.01
C PRO A 15 -6.96 -11.62 -9.17
N ASN A 16 -7.22 -10.36 -9.53
CA ASN A 16 -6.56 -9.67 -10.65
C ASN A 16 -5.50 -8.66 -10.18
N ALA A 17 -4.91 -8.86 -9.01
CA ALA A 17 -3.84 -8.00 -8.51
C ALA A 17 -2.58 -8.10 -9.42
N PRO A 18 -1.94 -6.96 -9.73
CA PRO A 18 -0.75 -6.96 -10.58
C PRO A 18 0.44 -7.61 -9.88
N GLU A 19 1.35 -8.17 -10.68
CA GLU A 19 2.63 -8.72 -10.20
C GLU A 19 3.56 -7.56 -9.84
N ARG A 20 3.88 -7.43 -8.55
CA ARG A 20 4.80 -6.40 -8.08
C ARG A 20 5.58 -6.90 -6.87
N ILE A 21 6.91 -6.88 -6.99
CA ILE A 21 7.80 -7.16 -5.85
C ILE A 21 7.72 -5.98 -4.88
N LEU A 22 7.54 -6.31 -3.61
CA LEU A 22 7.42 -5.40 -2.49
C LEU A 22 8.66 -5.53 -1.59
N ARG A 23 9.23 -4.39 -1.23
CA ARG A 23 10.37 -4.32 -0.31
C ARG A 23 9.86 -4.37 1.12
N GLU A 24 9.31 -3.29 1.67
CA GLU A 24 8.70 -3.27 3.00
C GLU A 24 7.24 -2.81 2.94
N MET A 25 6.52 -2.93 4.07
CA MET A 25 5.14 -2.44 4.21
C MET A 25 5.09 -1.34 5.27
N THR A 26 4.46 -0.21 4.98
CA THR A 26 4.35 0.91 5.93
C THR A 26 2.99 1.59 5.88
N LEU A 27 2.54 2.06 7.04
CA LEU A 27 1.37 2.93 7.22
C LEU A 27 1.78 4.42 7.27
N ASP A 28 3.08 4.71 7.39
CA ASP A 28 3.61 6.06 7.53
C ASP A 28 4.28 6.50 6.23
N SER A 29 3.66 7.47 5.56
CA SER A 29 4.18 8.07 4.32
C SER A 29 5.49 8.82 4.52
N ARG A 30 5.90 9.14 5.77
CA ARG A 30 7.17 9.82 6.04
C ARG A 30 8.38 8.90 5.89
N VAL A 31 8.19 7.59 6.04
CA VAL A 31 9.26 6.58 5.96
C VAL A 31 9.14 5.69 4.72
N ALA A 32 8.06 5.84 3.93
CA ALA A 32 7.87 5.09 2.71
C ALA A 32 9.00 5.39 1.70
N ALA A 33 9.55 4.33 1.13
CA ALA A 33 10.67 4.41 0.21
C ALA A 33 10.36 3.67 -1.10
N SER A 34 11.29 3.79 -2.04
CA SER A 34 11.14 3.12 -3.32
C SER A 34 11.09 1.59 -3.16
N GLY A 35 10.08 0.99 -3.79
CA GLY A 35 9.82 -0.45 -3.71
C GLY A 35 8.86 -0.86 -2.58
N ASP A 36 8.48 0.05 -1.68
CA ASP A 36 7.61 -0.30 -0.54
C ASP A 36 6.13 -0.36 -0.93
N LEU A 37 5.35 -1.01 -0.07
CA LEU A 37 3.89 -0.97 -0.06
C LEU A 37 3.42 0.07 0.95
N PHE A 38 2.72 1.10 0.49
CA PHE A 38 2.07 2.07 1.37
C PHE A 38 0.62 1.69 1.63
N ILE A 39 0.22 1.66 2.90
CA ILE A 39 -1.14 1.35 3.33
C ILE A 39 -1.82 2.64 3.83
N ALA A 40 -2.77 3.14 3.03
CA ALA A 40 -3.49 4.38 3.26
C ALA A 40 -4.87 4.11 3.89
N VAL A 41 -4.90 4.01 5.22
CA VAL A 41 -6.13 3.82 6.01
C VAL A 41 -6.62 5.14 6.62
N GLN A 42 -7.92 5.25 6.89
CA GLN A 42 -8.45 6.35 7.71
C GLN A 42 -8.08 6.12 9.18
N GLY A 43 -7.16 6.94 9.69
CA GLY A 43 -6.83 6.96 11.10
C GLY A 43 -7.80 7.82 11.91
N HIS A 44 -7.67 7.78 13.24
CA HIS A 44 -8.47 8.58 14.17
C HIS A 44 -8.22 10.10 14.02
N GLN A 45 -6.98 10.49 13.69
CA GLN A 45 -6.57 11.89 13.60
C GLN A 45 -6.44 12.41 12.17
N ALA A 46 -6.15 11.52 11.22
CA ALA A 46 -5.89 11.90 9.83
C ALA A 46 -6.26 10.77 8.87
N ASP A 47 -6.71 11.16 7.69
CA ASP A 47 -6.96 10.26 6.58
C ASP A 47 -5.66 9.98 5.80
N GLY A 48 -5.18 8.73 5.85
CA GLY A 48 -3.98 8.28 5.17
C GLY A 48 -4.04 8.46 3.65
N ARG A 49 -5.24 8.49 3.06
CA ARG A 49 -5.45 8.67 1.62
C ARG A 49 -4.95 10.03 1.12
N ARG A 50 -4.90 11.03 2.00
CA ARG A 50 -4.35 12.37 1.70
C ARG A 50 -2.84 12.34 1.40
N TYR A 51 -2.13 11.30 1.85
CA TYR A 51 -0.69 11.15 1.66
C TYR A 51 -0.32 10.26 0.47
N ILE A 52 -1.30 9.78 -0.30
CA ILE A 52 -1.06 8.99 -1.52
C ILE A 52 -0.15 9.73 -2.52
N PRO A 53 -0.36 11.04 -2.83
CA PRO A 53 0.52 11.75 -3.76
C PRO A 53 1.98 11.79 -3.28
N GLN A 54 2.20 11.90 -1.97
CA GLN A 54 3.53 11.89 -1.38
C GLN A 54 4.20 10.52 -1.52
N ALA A 55 3.46 9.44 -1.23
CA ALA A 55 3.98 8.07 -1.36
C ALA A 55 4.35 7.75 -2.82
N ILE A 56 3.53 8.19 -3.79
CA ILE A 56 3.84 8.07 -5.23
C ILE A 56 5.15 8.81 -5.55
N ALA A 57 5.31 10.05 -5.06
CA ALA A 57 6.53 10.83 -5.28
C ALA A 57 7.79 10.19 -4.67
N GLN A 58 7.65 9.41 -3.58
CA GLN A 58 8.73 8.64 -2.97
C GLN A 58 9.04 7.32 -3.70
N GLY A 59 8.23 6.94 -4.69
CA GLY A 59 8.49 5.80 -5.57
C GLY A 59 8.06 4.45 -5.01
N VAL A 60 7.06 4.42 -4.13
CA VAL A 60 6.48 3.17 -3.61
C VAL A 60 6.04 2.25 -4.77
N ALA A 61 6.18 0.93 -4.57
CA ALA A 61 5.82 -0.06 -5.57
C ALA A 61 4.30 -0.19 -5.75
N ALA A 62 3.56 -0.03 -4.67
CA ALA A 62 2.11 -0.18 -4.64
C ALA A 62 1.49 0.57 -3.47
N ILE A 63 0.18 0.81 -3.57
CA ILE A 63 -0.62 1.47 -2.53
C ILE A 63 -1.90 0.66 -2.32
N ILE A 64 -2.20 0.34 -1.07
CA ILE A 64 -3.52 -0.16 -0.66
C ILE A 64 -4.21 0.99 0.06
N ALA A 65 -5.34 1.44 -0.47
CA ALA A 65 -6.15 2.48 0.16
C ALA A 65 -7.46 1.89 0.68
N GLU A 66 -7.90 2.38 1.81
CA GLU A 66 -9.23 2.06 2.32
C GLU A 66 -10.31 2.60 1.37
N ALA A 67 -11.22 1.71 0.96
CA ALA A 67 -12.36 2.08 0.14
C ALA A 67 -13.42 2.82 0.98
N GLN A 68 -14.15 3.76 0.38
CA GLN A 68 -15.33 4.35 1.04
C GLN A 68 -16.50 3.36 0.96
N GLY A 69 -16.88 2.80 2.10
CA GLY A 69 -18.01 1.86 2.24
C GLY A 69 -17.79 0.95 3.44
N GLU A 70 -18.84 0.75 4.24
CA GLU A 70 -18.84 -0.01 5.50
C GLU A 70 -18.30 -1.45 5.35
N ALA A 71 -17.75 -1.97 6.45
CA ALA A 71 -17.44 -3.39 6.63
C ALA A 71 -18.71 -4.25 6.69
#